data_AF-A0A2I1HJE2-F1
#
_entry.id   AF-A0A2I1HJE2-F1
#
_cell.length_a   1.000
_cell.length_b   1.000
_cell.length_c   1.000
_cell.angle_alpha   90.00
_cell.angle_beta   90.00
_cell.angle_gamma   90.00
#
_symmetry.space_group_name_H-M   'P 1'
#
loop_
_entity.id
_entity.type
_entity.pdbx_description
1 polymer ?
#
loop_
_entity_poly.entity_id
_entity_poly.type
_entity_poly.pdbx_seq_one_letter_code
_entity_poly.pdbx_strand_id
1 'polypeptide(L)'
;MTLLPGNKNELDKLLSIADEFYNLNDIQINKDKKHNISILPVPKDTSIRILGVWFNAYDDRKFVLNQCKNDILTLITNTLRRKVITDKQTAYIFNMIILSRIEYRSQVTIFTEKECSQTMVPYRKMFKNKFKLATSAPNSIIENNLIYNIRSVWANQIQAKINNFFIQINDKNLLGKIMDIRLITLQNKLWLVKNPIQYMPYQERDINTFLPKLKNNFILKNIFLMKNNKVTTRSDNSNIVMSNQIIRGHELIIDIERSQASPSM
;
A
#
# COMPACT_ATOMS: atom_id res chain seq x y z
N MET A 1 -8.86 17.73 -14.39
CA MET A 1 -8.81 16.28 -14.62
C MET A 1 -7.36 15.84 -14.75
N THR A 2 -6.95 14.68 -14.22
CA THR A 2 -5.61 14.11 -14.45
C THR A 2 -5.71 13.08 -15.58
N LEU A 3 -4.93 13.25 -16.65
CA LEU A 3 -4.94 12.40 -17.83
C LEU A 3 -3.74 11.43 -17.80
N LEU A 4 -3.97 10.17 -18.19
CA LEU A 4 -2.93 9.14 -18.32
C LEU A 4 -2.93 8.54 -19.74
N PRO A 5 -2.45 9.30 -20.74
CA PRO A 5 -2.42 8.84 -22.13
C PRO A 5 -1.26 7.89 -22.39
N GLY A 6 -1.40 7.01 -23.39
CA GLY A 6 -0.35 6.08 -23.81
C GLY A 6 0.76 6.77 -24.61
N ASN A 7 0.46 7.91 -25.25
CA ASN A 7 1.45 8.70 -26.00
C ASN A 7 1.11 10.20 -26.02
N LYS A 8 2.06 11.01 -26.50
CA LYS A 8 1.93 12.47 -26.59
C LYS A 8 0.76 12.90 -27.48
N ASN A 9 0.58 12.26 -28.64
CA ASN A 9 -0.49 12.64 -29.57
C ASN A 9 -1.88 12.42 -28.97
N GLU A 10 -2.05 11.34 -28.19
CA GLU A 10 -3.26 11.05 -27.45
C GLU A 10 -3.48 12.06 -26.31
N LEU A 11 -2.41 12.48 -25.63
CA LEU A 11 -2.48 13.55 -24.63
C LEU A 11 -3.01 14.85 -25.25
N ASP A 12 -2.43 15.27 -26.37
CA ASP A 12 -2.79 16.52 -27.04
C ASP A 12 -4.24 16.50 -27.51
N LYS A 13 -4.70 15.35 -28.05
CA LYS A 13 -6.11 15.14 -28.40
C LYS A 13 -7.04 15.23 -27.18
N LEU A 14 -6.70 14.56 -26.08
CA LEU A 14 -7.51 14.58 -24.86
C LEU A 14 -7.54 15.97 -24.22
N LEU A 15 -6.44 16.72 -24.27
CA LEU A 15 -6.37 18.10 -23.82
C LEU A 15 -7.27 19.01 -24.66
N SER A 16 -7.25 18.84 -25.99
CA SER A 16 -8.14 19.57 -26.90
C SER A 16 -9.61 19.33 -26.59
N ILE A 17 -10.01 18.07 -26.42
CA ILE A 17 -11.39 17.69 -26.09
C ILE A 17 -11.80 18.27 -24.73
N ALA A 18 -10.91 18.19 -23.73
CA ALA A 18 -11.17 18.74 -22.41
C ALA A 18 -11.39 20.27 -22.49
N ASP A 19 -10.55 20.98 -23.24
CA ASP A 19 -10.68 22.43 -23.41
C ASP A 19 -11.97 22.83 -24.11
N GLU A 20 -12.36 22.10 -25.16
CA GLU A 20 -13.64 22.29 -25.81
C GLU A 20 -14.81 22.08 -24.84
N PHE A 21 -14.78 21.00 -24.05
CA PHE A 21 -15.81 20.74 -23.04
C PHE A 21 -15.89 21.86 -21.99
N TYR A 22 -14.75 22.33 -21.47
CA TYR A 22 -14.74 23.40 -20.47
C TYR A 22 -15.25 24.73 -21.04
N ASN A 23 -14.89 25.04 -22.29
CA ASN A 23 -15.39 26.22 -22.99
C ASN A 23 -16.90 26.15 -23.24
N LEU A 24 -17.42 25.00 -23.69
CA LEU A 24 -18.85 24.78 -23.91
C LEU A 24 -19.69 24.93 -22.64
N ASN A 25 -19.10 24.68 -21.48
CA ASN A 25 -19.80 24.78 -20.18
C ASN A 25 -19.48 26.08 -19.42
N ASP A 26 -18.83 27.06 -20.05
CA ASP A 26 -18.41 28.33 -19.43
C ASP A 26 -17.58 28.15 -18.14
N ILE A 27 -16.80 27.06 -18.06
CA ILE A 27 -15.96 26.76 -16.90
C ILE A 27 -14.58 27.39 -17.10
N GLN A 28 -14.28 28.41 -16.29
CA GLN A 28 -12.94 29.03 -16.29
C GLN A 28 -11.91 28.11 -15.61
N ILE A 29 -10.97 27.61 -16.41
CA ILE A 29 -9.83 26.83 -15.91
C ILE A 29 -8.74 27.78 -15.42
N ASN A 30 -8.19 27.54 -14.23
CA ASN A 30 -7.02 28.27 -13.74
C ASN A 30 -5.80 27.95 -14.64
N LYS A 31 -5.47 28.91 -15.52
CA LYS A 31 -4.40 28.78 -16.52
C LYS A 31 -3.00 28.76 -15.90
N ASP A 32 -2.79 29.30 -14.70
CA ASP A 32 -1.47 29.32 -14.04
C ASP A 32 -1.00 27.91 -13.65
N LYS A 33 -1.94 26.99 -13.41
CA LYS A 33 -1.64 25.57 -13.21
C LYS A 33 -1.43 24.79 -14.52
N LYS A 34 -1.65 25.41 -15.68
CA LYS A 34 -1.72 24.77 -17.00
C LYS A 34 -0.70 25.32 -18.02
N HIS A 35 -0.03 26.45 -17.75
CA HIS A 35 0.82 27.12 -18.73
C HIS A 35 1.95 26.22 -19.25
N ASN A 36 1.95 26.00 -20.57
CA ASN A 36 2.95 25.31 -21.37
C ASN A 36 3.57 24.09 -20.69
N ILE A 37 2.81 22.99 -20.69
CA ILE A 37 3.33 21.67 -20.32
C ILE A 37 4.37 21.28 -21.37
N SER A 38 5.61 21.71 -21.17
CA SER A 38 6.75 21.02 -21.79
C SER A 38 6.68 19.59 -21.28
N ILE A 39 6.40 18.65 -22.19
CA ILE A 39 6.28 17.23 -21.85
C ILE A 39 7.70 16.75 -21.59
N LEU A 40 8.12 16.88 -20.34
CA LEU A 40 9.39 16.37 -19.87
C LEU A 40 9.15 14.98 -19.29
N PRO A 41 10.04 14.02 -19.55
CA PRO A 41 9.98 12.73 -18.89
C PRO A 41 10.04 12.93 -17.38
N VAL A 42 9.12 12.30 -16.66
CA VAL A 42 9.04 12.35 -15.19
C VAL A 42 10.34 11.79 -14.61
N PRO A 43 11.16 12.58 -13.90
CA PRO A 43 12.39 12.06 -13.30
C PRO A 43 12.09 10.99 -12.26
N LYS A 44 13.01 10.04 -12.06
CA LYS A 44 12.80 8.86 -11.20
C LYS A 44 12.40 9.19 -9.76
N ASP A 45 12.94 10.28 -9.24
CA ASP A 45 12.73 10.70 -7.85
C ASP A 45 11.46 11.54 -7.65
N THR A 46 10.78 11.90 -8.73
CA THR A 46 9.58 12.73 -8.65
C THR A 46 8.35 11.88 -8.36
N SER A 47 7.51 12.41 -7.48
CA SER A 47 6.24 11.82 -7.11
C SER A 47 5.11 12.78 -7.46
N ILE A 48 3.99 12.25 -7.96
CA ILE A 48 2.81 13.01 -8.33
C ILE A 48 1.76 12.85 -7.23
N ARG A 49 1.11 13.95 -6.84
CA ARG A 49 0.07 13.95 -5.82
C ARG A 49 -1.31 13.89 -6.46
N ILE A 50 -2.08 12.85 -6.19
CA ILE A 50 -3.48 12.69 -6.61
C ILE A 50 -4.34 12.53 -5.35
N LEU A 51 -5.33 13.42 -5.19
CA LEU A 51 -6.21 13.46 -4.00
C LEU A 51 -5.45 13.50 -2.65
N GLY A 52 -4.22 14.02 -2.62
CA GLY A 52 -3.41 14.06 -1.39
C GLY A 52 -2.56 12.81 -1.12
N VAL A 53 -2.71 11.75 -1.91
CA VAL A 53 -1.86 10.56 -1.92
C VAL A 53 -0.77 10.71 -2.98
N TRP A 54 0.44 10.26 -2.68
CA TRP A 54 1.58 10.41 -3.57
C TRP A 54 1.89 9.11 -4.32
N PHE A 55 2.08 9.24 -5.61
CA PHE A 55 2.37 8.15 -6.54
C PHE A 55 3.74 8.39 -7.17
N ASN A 56 4.55 7.35 -7.23
CA ASN A 56 5.83 7.38 -7.91
C ASN A 56 5.77 6.42 -9.12
N ALA A 57 6.20 6.90 -10.29
CA ALA A 57 6.14 6.11 -11.53
C ALA A 57 7.09 4.89 -11.52
N TYR A 58 8.14 4.94 -10.70
CA TYR A 58 9.17 3.91 -10.56
C TYR A 58 9.06 3.14 -9.24
N ASP A 59 7.92 3.24 -8.55
CA ASP A 59 7.62 2.52 -7.32
C ASP A 59 8.63 2.80 -6.18
N ASP A 60 9.19 4.02 -6.17
CA ASP A 60 9.97 4.50 -5.02
C ASP A 60 9.05 4.95 -3.88
N ARG A 61 9.28 4.34 -2.72
CA ARG A 61 8.53 4.54 -1.48
C ARG A 61 9.23 5.48 -0.50
N LYS A 62 10.47 5.89 -0.79
CA LYS A 62 11.26 6.76 0.10
C LYS A 62 10.57 8.09 0.35
N PHE A 63 9.96 8.68 -0.68
CA PHE A 63 9.25 9.95 -0.56
C PHE A 63 8.12 9.87 0.49
N VAL A 64 7.23 8.88 0.37
CA VAL A 64 6.10 8.70 1.29
C VAL A 64 6.58 8.34 2.70
N LEU A 65 7.62 7.51 2.80
CA LEU A 65 8.21 7.16 4.10
C LEU A 65 8.81 8.39 4.81
N ASN A 66 9.54 9.22 4.07
CA ASN A 66 10.11 10.47 4.61
C ASN A 66 9.01 11.45 5.00
N GLN A 67 7.91 11.50 4.24
CA GLN A 67 6.76 12.33 4.60
C GLN A 67 6.12 11.87 5.93
N CYS A 68 5.96 10.57 6.14
CA CYS A 68 5.46 10.04 7.41
C CYS A 68 6.40 10.35 8.60
N LYS A 69 7.71 10.23 8.39
CA LYS A 69 8.72 10.64 9.39
C LYS A 69 8.61 12.14 9.72
N ASN A 70 8.48 12.98 8.69
CA ASN A 70 8.35 14.42 8.86
C ASN A 70 7.06 14.81 9.58
N ASP A 71 5.93 14.12 9.33
CA ASP A 71 4.69 14.36 10.06
C ASP A 71 4.85 14.08 11.58
N ILE A 72 5.58 13.02 11.94
CA ILE A 72 5.88 12.73 13.36
C ILE A 72 6.83 13.78 13.94
N LEU A 73 7.88 14.15 13.20
CA LEU A 73 8.85 15.14 13.66
C LEU A 73 8.21 16.52 13.85
N THR A 74 7.37 16.95 12.90
CA THR A 74 6.66 18.23 12.97
C THR A 74 5.69 18.28 14.13
N LEU A 75 4.97 17.19 14.41
CA LEU A 75 4.15 17.07 15.63
C LEU A 75 5.01 17.27 16.89
N ILE A 76 6.14 16.59 16.97
CA ILE A 76 7.05 16.66 18.12
C ILE A 76 7.53 18.10 18.31
N THR A 77 8.09 18.72 17.26
CA THR A 77 8.71 20.04 17.36
C THR A 77 7.70 21.15 17.62
N ASN A 78 6.58 21.14 16.90
CA ASN A 78 5.66 22.27 16.87
C ASN A 78 4.58 22.17 17.96
N THR A 79 4.20 20.95 18.36
CA THR A 79 3.06 20.74 19.25
C THR A 79 3.47 20.17 20.60
N LEU A 80 4.27 19.09 20.64
CA LEU A 80 4.40 18.31 21.88
C LEU A 80 5.56 18.74 22.77
N ARG A 81 6.70 19.15 22.19
CA ARG A 81 7.96 19.33 22.95
C ARG A 81 7.89 20.41 24.02
N ARG A 82 7.25 21.54 23.74
CA ARG A 82 7.21 22.70 24.65
C ARG A 82 5.89 22.86 25.39
N LYS A 83 4.82 22.19 24.96
CA LYS A 83 3.50 22.38 25.55
C LYS A 83 3.34 21.59 26.86
N VAL A 84 2.69 22.22 27.83
CA VAL A 84 2.20 21.57 29.04
C VAL A 84 0.96 20.76 28.65
N ILE A 85 1.15 19.46 28.49
CA ILE A 85 0.12 18.50 28.05
C ILE A 85 0.35 17.19 28.79
N THR A 86 -0.75 16.52 29.11
CA THR A 86 -0.75 15.21 29.78
C THR A 86 -0.30 14.10 28.83
N ASP A 87 0.08 12.98 29.43
CA ASP A 87 0.39 11.71 28.77
C ASP A 87 -0.79 11.23 27.92
N LYS A 88 -2.01 11.24 28.47
CA LYS A 88 -3.24 10.84 27.77
C LYS A 88 -3.55 11.74 26.58
N GLN A 89 -3.42 13.07 26.73
CA GLN A 89 -3.61 14.00 25.61
C GLN A 89 -2.58 13.76 24.51
N THR A 90 -1.33 13.49 24.89
CA THR A 90 -0.25 13.21 23.93
C THR A 90 -0.51 11.92 23.16
N ALA A 91 -0.90 10.85 23.88
CA ALA A 91 -1.28 9.57 23.28
C ALA A 91 -2.50 9.71 22.35
N TYR A 92 -3.52 10.48 22.76
CA TYR A 92 -4.70 10.75 21.94
C TYR A 92 -4.33 11.46 20.63
N ILE A 93 -3.52 12.53 20.70
CA ILE A 93 -3.08 13.28 19.51
C ILE A 93 -2.37 12.35 18.52
N PHE A 94 -1.48 11.48 19.02
CA PHE A 94 -0.79 10.54 18.15
C PHE A 94 -1.75 9.52 17.52
N ASN A 95 -2.58 8.87 18.34
CA ASN A 95 -3.48 7.82 17.88
C ASN A 95 -4.55 8.33 16.90
N MET A 96 -5.14 9.49 17.17
CA MET A 96 -6.25 10.00 16.37
C MET A 96 -5.81 10.82 15.16
N ILE A 97 -4.74 11.60 15.29
CA ILE A 97 -4.34 12.56 14.23
C ILE A 97 -3.21 11.97 13.39
N ILE A 98 -2.14 11.52 14.04
CA ILE A 98 -0.94 11.09 13.32
C ILE A 98 -1.12 9.73 12.65
N LEU A 99 -1.69 8.74 13.35
CA LEU A 99 -1.94 7.44 12.72
C LEU A 99 -2.88 7.57 11.53
N SER A 100 -3.99 8.30 11.67
CA SER A 100 -4.92 8.57 10.57
C SER A 100 -4.23 9.26 9.40
N ARG A 101 -3.36 10.24 9.66
CA ARG A 101 -2.59 10.92 8.61
C ARG A 101 -1.60 9.99 7.92
N ILE A 102 -0.87 9.17 8.67
CA ILE A 102 0.08 8.18 8.11
C ILE A 102 -0.67 7.12 7.30
N GLU A 103 -1.78 6.62 7.81
CA GLU A 103 -2.63 5.64 7.13
C GLU A 103 -3.10 6.16 5.78
N TYR A 104 -3.60 7.41 5.75
CA TYR A 104 -4.01 8.07 4.51
C TYR A 104 -2.85 8.25 3.52
N ARG A 105 -1.71 8.80 3.97
CA ARG A 105 -0.55 9.02 3.08
C ARG A 105 0.04 7.74 2.53
N SER A 106 0.05 6.69 3.35
CA SER A 106 0.56 5.38 2.97
C SER A 106 -0.47 4.52 2.25
N GLN A 107 -1.63 5.04 1.83
CA GLN A 107 -2.73 4.22 1.29
C GLN A 107 -2.28 3.22 0.21
N VAL A 108 -1.40 3.65 -0.70
CA VAL A 108 -0.88 2.85 -1.83
C VAL A 108 0.52 2.27 -1.60
N THR A 109 1.15 2.54 -0.45
CA THR A 109 2.50 2.07 -0.11
C THR A 109 2.46 1.21 1.15
N ILE A 110 3.11 0.05 1.10
CA ILE A 110 3.22 -0.85 2.26
C ILE A 110 4.66 -0.78 2.77
N PHE A 111 4.80 -0.27 3.99
CA PHE A 111 6.07 -0.20 4.70
C PHE A 111 6.40 -1.53 5.37
N THR A 112 7.68 -1.77 5.61
CA THR A 112 8.12 -2.92 6.42
C THR A 112 7.99 -2.62 7.91
N GLU A 113 7.93 -3.66 8.73
CA GLU A 113 7.88 -3.52 10.19
C GLU A 113 9.07 -2.72 10.75
N LYS A 114 10.27 -2.95 10.18
CA LYS A 114 11.49 -2.22 10.55
C LYS A 114 11.33 -0.72 10.30
N GLU A 115 10.74 -0.34 9.18
CA GLU A 115 10.54 1.07 8.80
C GLU A 115 9.48 1.76 9.65
N CYS A 116 8.36 1.07 9.92
CA CYS A 116 7.36 1.56 10.87
C CYS A 116 7.98 1.75 12.26
N SER A 117 8.77 0.78 12.71
CA SER A 117 9.45 0.82 14.01
C SER A 117 10.42 1.98 14.11
N GLN A 118 11.27 2.18 13.09
CA GLN A 118 12.19 3.32 12.98
C GLN A 118 11.45 4.66 12.95
N THR A 119 10.32 4.74 12.26
CA THR A 119 9.51 5.96 12.15
C THR A 119 8.92 6.37 13.50
N MET A 120 8.61 5.41 14.38
CA MET A 120 8.11 5.67 15.73
C MET A 120 9.20 6.01 16.78
N VAL A 121 10.47 5.67 16.54
CA VAL A 121 11.58 5.94 17.49
C VAL A 121 11.59 7.39 18.03
N PRO A 122 11.55 8.45 17.19
CA PRO A 122 11.60 9.82 17.69
C PRO A 122 10.42 10.14 18.62
N TYR A 123 9.23 9.63 18.32
CA TYR A 123 8.05 9.82 19.14
C TYR A 123 8.17 9.09 20.48
N ARG A 124 8.58 7.81 20.49
CA ARG A 124 8.80 7.04 21.73
C ARG A 124 9.83 7.72 22.63
N LYS A 125 10.94 8.19 22.07
CA LYS A 125 12.00 8.90 22.83
C LYS A 125 11.48 10.20 23.43
N MET A 126 10.76 10.99 22.64
CA MET A 126 10.15 12.23 23.13
C MET A 126 9.15 11.96 24.26
N PHE A 127 8.27 10.98 24.07
CA PHE A 127 7.25 10.61 25.06
C PHE A 127 7.87 10.21 26.40
N LYS A 128 8.87 9.30 26.37
CA LYS A 128 9.59 8.88 27.59
C LYS A 128 10.21 10.06 28.32
N ASN A 129 10.96 10.90 27.60
CA ASN A 129 11.65 12.05 28.18
C ASN A 129 10.66 13.07 28.76
N LYS A 130 9.54 13.32 28.07
CA LYS A 130 8.53 14.30 28.51
C LYS A 130 7.82 13.89 29.79
N PHE A 131 7.57 12.59 29.97
CA PHE A 131 6.87 12.04 31.13
C PHE A 131 7.81 11.38 32.14
N LYS A 132 9.10 11.76 32.12
CA LYS A 132 10.13 11.33 33.08
C LYS A 132 10.31 9.80 33.19
N LEU A 133 10.00 9.07 32.13
CA LEU A 133 10.36 7.66 32.01
C LEU A 133 11.83 7.51 31.64
N ALA A 134 12.46 6.44 32.10
CA ALA A 134 13.81 6.10 31.66
C ALA A 134 13.85 5.93 30.14
N THR A 135 14.91 6.42 29.49
CA THR A 135 15.10 6.24 28.04
C THR A 135 15.17 4.76 27.65
N SER A 136 15.76 3.94 28.53
CA SER A 136 15.86 2.48 28.45
C SER A 136 14.59 1.72 28.79
N ALA A 137 13.52 2.40 29.24
CA ALA A 137 12.26 1.75 29.59
C ALA A 137 11.74 0.91 28.41
N PRO A 138 11.19 -0.30 28.64
CA PRO A 138 10.63 -1.11 27.57
C PRO A 138 9.56 -0.35 26.77
N ASN A 139 9.58 -0.49 25.43
CA ASN A 139 8.58 0.15 24.56
C ASN A 139 7.17 -0.39 24.80
N SER A 140 7.06 -1.63 25.31
CA SER A 140 5.80 -2.26 25.70
C SER A 140 5.01 -1.44 26.71
N ILE A 141 5.67 -0.70 27.61
CA ILE A 141 4.97 0.16 28.59
C ILE A 141 4.15 1.25 27.88
N ILE A 142 4.68 1.79 26.78
CA ILE A 142 4.05 2.85 26.00
C ILE A 142 2.91 2.30 25.13
N GLU A 143 3.10 1.10 24.60
CA GLU A 143 2.18 0.48 23.63
C GLU A 143 1.07 -0.33 24.30
N ASN A 144 1.22 -0.68 25.58
CA ASN A 144 0.22 -1.43 26.32
C ASN A 144 -1.11 -0.64 26.44
N ASN A 145 -2.22 -1.30 26.12
CA ASN A 145 -3.55 -0.69 26.14
C ASN A 145 -4.01 -0.26 27.55
N LEU A 146 -3.48 -0.88 28.61
CA LEU A 146 -3.83 -0.60 30.01
C LEU A 146 -3.13 0.64 30.56
N ILE A 147 -2.07 1.12 29.89
CA ILE A 147 -1.23 2.21 30.37
C ILE A 147 -1.42 3.44 29.48
N TYR A 148 -0.58 3.60 28.45
CA TYR A 148 -0.59 4.77 27.57
C TYR A 148 -1.28 4.53 26.24
N ASN A 149 -1.47 3.25 25.85
CA ASN A 149 -2.22 2.84 24.66
C ASN A 149 -1.75 3.53 23.36
N ILE A 150 -0.45 3.81 23.21
CA ILE A 150 0.06 4.38 21.95
C ILE A 150 0.13 3.24 20.94
N ARG A 151 -0.74 3.28 19.93
CA ARG A 151 -0.80 2.21 18.93
C ARG A 151 0.44 2.25 18.05
N SER A 152 0.93 1.06 17.69
CA SER A 152 2.05 0.97 16.77
C SER A 152 1.62 1.29 15.34
N VAL A 153 2.46 2.03 14.61
CA VAL A 153 2.24 2.35 13.19
C VAL A 153 2.16 1.06 12.36
N TRP A 154 2.93 0.04 12.74
CA TRP A 154 2.91 -1.27 12.08
C TRP A 154 1.57 -2.00 12.29
N ALA A 155 1.08 -2.09 13.53
CA ALA A 155 -0.20 -2.74 13.81
C ALA A 155 -1.36 -2.01 13.13
N ASN A 156 -1.37 -0.67 13.16
CA ASN A 156 -2.37 0.13 12.46
C ASN A 156 -2.33 -0.12 10.94
N GLN A 157 -1.12 -0.19 10.36
CA GLN A 157 -0.96 -0.50 8.94
C GLN A 157 -1.50 -1.89 8.61
N ILE A 158 -1.15 -2.93 9.37
CA ILE A 158 -1.66 -4.30 9.13
C ILE A 158 -3.18 -4.29 9.12
N GLN A 159 -3.79 -3.73 10.17
CA GLN A 159 -5.24 -3.68 10.31
C GLN A 159 -5.90 -2.95 9.14
N ALA A 160 -5.43 -1.74 8.81
CA ALA A 160 -6.01 -0.94 7.74
C ALA A 160 -5.81 -1.58 6.35
N LYS A 161 -4.61 -2.12 6.06
CA LYS A 161 -4.30 -2.72 4.75
C LYS A 161 -5.08 -4.00 4.52
N ILE A 162 -5.09 -4.90 5.50
CA ILE A 162 -5.82 -6.17 5.39
C ILE A 162 -7.32 -5.91 5.24
N ASN A 163 -7.90 -5.03 6.07
CA ASN A 163 -9.33 -4.70 5.98
C ASN A 163 -9.69 -4.09 4.61
N ASN A 164 -8.92 -3.11 4.13
CA ASN A 164 -9.16 -2.49 2.82
C ASN A 164 -9.01 -3.50 1.68
N PHE A 165 -8.07 -4.42 1.78
CA PHE A 165 -7.86 -5.46 0.78
C PHE A 165 -9.02 -6.47 0.76
N PHE A 166 -9.54 -6.85 1.92
CA PHE A 166 -10.76 -7.66 2.01
C PHE A 166 -11.97 -6.98 1.38
N ILE A 167 -12.16 -5.68 1.65
CA ILE A 167 -13.23 -4.90 1.03
C ILE A 167 -13.09 -4.92 -0.50
N GLN A 168 -11.87 -4.78 -1.02
CA GLN A 168 -11.61 -4.80 -2.47
C GLN A 168 -11.89 -6.15 -3.12
N ILE A 169 -11.51 -7.26 -2.48
CA ILE A 169 -11.72 -8.61 -3.01
C ILE A 169 -13.19 -9.04 -2.93
N ASN A 170 -13.90 -8.61 -1.89
CA ASN A 170 -15.29 -8.99 -1.65
C ASN A 170 -16.32 -8.04 -2.30
N ASP A 171 -15.86 -6.93 -2.89
CA ASP A 171 -16.76 -6.01 -3.58
C ASP A 171 -17.37 -6.67 -4.82
N LYS A 172 -18.67 -6.49 -5.04
CA LYS A 172 -19.39 -7.05 -6.19
C LYS A 172 -19.49 -6.08 -7.37
N ASN A 173 -19.06 -4.85 -7.17
CA ASN A 173 -19.21 -3.76 -8.13
C ASN A 173 -17.96 -3.64 -9.02
N LEU A 174 -17.78 -2.46 -9.61
CA LEU A 174 -16.65 -2.15 -10.48
C LEU A 174 -15.29 -2.36 -9.78
N LEU A 175 -15.19 -2.07 -8.47
CA LEU A 175 -13.95 -2.22 -7.72
C LEU A 175 -13.53 -3.69 -7.64
N GLY A 176 -14.47 -4.59 -7.34
CA GLY A 176 -14.24 -6.04 -7.35
C GLY A 176 -13.80 -6.54 -8.73
N LYS A 177 -14.52 -6.15 -9.79
CA LYS A 177 -14.16 -6.54 -11.18
C LYS A 177 -12.74 -6.09 -11.56
N ILE A 178 -12.36 -4.86 -11.20
CA ILE A 178 -11.00 -4.36 -11.41
C ILE A 178 -9.99 -5.19 -10.60
N MET A 179 -10.33 -5.53 -9.36
CA MET A 179 -9.47 -6.31 -8.49
C MET A 179 -9.24 -7.72 -9.05
N ASP A 180 -10.28 -8.39 -9.56
CA ASP A 180 -10.19 -9.70 -10.22
C ASP A 180 -9.26 -9.67 -11.43
N ILE A 181 -9.43 -8.67 -12.32
CA ILE A 181 -8.56 -8.49 -13.49
C ILE A 181 -7.10 -8.31 -13.04
N ARG A 182 -6.86 -7.52 -11.98
CA ARG A 182 -5.50 -7.31 -11.46
C ARG A 182 -4.92 -8.56 -10.82
N LEU A 183 -5.74 -9.40 -10.17
CA LEU A 183 -5.32 -10.69 -9.62
C LEU A 183 -4.96 -11.68 -10.72
N ILE A 184 -5.77 -11.78 -11.78
CA ILE A 184 -5.46 -12.60 -12.98
C ILE A 184 -4.17 -12.11 -13.64
N THR A 185 -4.01 -10.78 -13.76
CA THR A 185 -2.77 -10.19 -14.30
C THR A 185 -1.56 -10.54 -13.45
N LEU A 186 -1.70 -10.54 -12.12
CA LEU A 186 -0.63 -10.93 -11.20
C LEU A 186 -0.34 -12.43 -11.29
N GLN A 187 -1.38 -13.27 -11.37
CA GLN A 187 -1.29 -14.71 -11.57
C GLN A 187 -0.48 -15.06 -12.82
N ASN A 188 -0.81 -14.42 -13.95
CA ASN A 188 -0.09 -14.61 -15.21
C ASN A 188 1.37 -14.17 -15.13
N LYS A 189 1.65 -13.05 -14.44
CA LYS A 189 3.04 -12.57 -14.25
C LYS A 189 3.88 -13.50 -13.37
N LEU A 190 3.24 -14.16 -12.41
CA LEU A 190 3.88 -15.11 -11.49
C LEU A 190 3.82 -16.56 -11.98
N TRP A 191 3.20 -16.81 -13.14
CA TRP A 191 3.00 -18.15 -13.71
C TRP A 191 2.33 -19.13 -12.74
N LEU A 192 1.34 -18.65 -11.99
CA LEU A 192 0.64 -19.45 -10.99
C LEU A 192 -0.56 -20.19 -11.60
N VAL A 193 -0.71 -21.47 -11.24
CA VAL A 193 -1.83 -22.32 -11.70
C VAL A 193 -3.15 -21.91 -11.07
N LYS A 194 -3.10 -21.43 -9.82
CA LYS A 194 -4.26 -21.02 -9.01
C LYS A 194 -4.16 -19.54 -8.66
N ASN A 195 -5.27 -18.99 -8.18
CA ASN A 195 -5.33 -17.60 -7.75
C ASN A 195 -4.25 -17.30 -6.68
N PRO A 196 -3.49 -16.19 -6.80
CA PRO A 196 -2.43 -15.79 -5.87
C PRO A 196 -2.86 -15.69 -4.40
N ILE A 197 -4.15 -15.45 -4.12
CA ILE A 197 -4.70 -15.40 -2.77
C ILE A 197 -4.79 -16.79 -2.15
N GLN A 198 -5.21 -17.78 -2.94
CA GLN A 198 -5.41 -19.16 -2.48
C GLN A 198 -4.08 -19.92 -2.43
N TYR A 199 -3.21 -19.70 -3.41
CA TYR A 199 -1.94 -20.40 -3.53
C TYR A 199 -0.80 -19.43 -3.89
N MET A 200 0.11 -19.26 -2.93
CA MET A 200 1.34 -18.48 -3.11
C MET A 200 2.54 -19.32 -2.61
N PRO A 201 3.24 -20.02 -3.52
CA PRO A 201 4.36 -20.89 -3.16
C PRO A 201 5.62 -20.10 -2.77
N TYR A 202 5.78 -18.90 -3.34
CA TYR A 202 6.97 -18.07 -3.14
C TYR A 202 6.92 -17.32 -1.80
N GLN A 203 8.11 -17.10 -1.22
CA GLN A 203 8.31 -16.13 -0.14
C GLN A 203 8.61 -14.75 -0.71
N GLU A 204 8.44 -13.70 0.10
CA GLU A 204 8.74 -12.32 -0.32
C GLU A 204 10.20 -12.17 -0.79
N ARG A 205 11.12 -12.93 -0.17
CA ARG A 205 12.54 -12.96 -0.51
C ARG A 205 12.78 -13.48 -1.93
N ASP A 206 12.07 -14.55 -2.29
CA ASP A 206 12.21 -15.23 -3.58
C ASP A 206 11.77 -14.28 -4.71
N ILE A 207 10.64 -13.60 -4.52
CA ILE A 207 10.12 -12.64 -5.49
C ILE A 207 11.09 -11.47 -5.69
N ASN A 208 11.74 -11.00 -4.63
CA ASN A 208 12.74 -9.94 -4.74
C ASN A 208 13.95 -10.34 -5.59
N THR A 209 14.28 -11.62 -5.62
CA THR A 209 15.38 -12.18 -6.42
C THR A 209 14.94 -12.45 -7.86
N PHE A 210 13.84 -13.16 -8.06
CA PHE A 210 13.40 -13.61 -9.38
C PHE A 210 12.68 -12.52 -10.19
N LEU A 211 11.86 -11.68 -9.54
CA LEU A 211 11.07 -10.63 -10.18
C LEU A 211 11.20 -9.30 -9.41
N PRO A 212 12.37 -8.64 -9.46
CA PRO A 212 12.63 -7.40 -8.72
C PRO A 212 11.64 -6.27 -9.10
N LYS A 213 11.10 -6.29 -10.32
CA LYS A 213 10.07 -5.34 -10.79
C LYS A 213 8.74 -5.47 -10.03
N LEU A 214 8.46 -6.63 -9.41
CA LEU A 214 7.23 -6.87 -8.64
C LEU A 214 7.42 -6.69 -7.13
N LYS A 215 8.64 -6.45 -6.66
CA LYS A 215 8.99 -6.31 -5.23
C LYS A 215 8.04 -5.39 -4.45
N ASN A 216 7.67 -4.27 -5.04
CA ASN A 216 6.83 -3.26 -4.39
C ASN A 216 5.36 -3.30 -4.84
N ASN A 217 4.98 -4.30 -5.65
CA ASN A 217 3.60 -4.45 -6.11
C ASN A 217 2.62 -4.49 -4.94
N PHE A 218 1.64 -3.58 -4.98
CA PHE A 218 0.68 -3.39 -3.89
C PHE A 218 -0.13 -4.65 -3.55
N ILE A 219 -0.67 -5.35 -4.55
CA ILE A 219 -1.49 -6.54 -4.33
C ILE A 219 -0.65 -7.66 -3.72
N LEU A 220 0.53 -7.88 -4.29
CA LEU A 220 1.45 -8.91 -3.82
C LEU A 220 1.88 -8.69 -2.37
N LYS A 221 2.20 -7.44 -2.01
CA LYS A 221 2.51 -7.08 -0.62
C LYS A 221 1.33 -7.28 0.32
N ASN A 222 0.09 -6.99 -0.10
CA ASN A 222 -1.09 -7.28 0.72
C ASN A 222 -1.27 -8.79 0.94
N ILE A 223 -1.06 -9.62 -0.09
CA ILE A 223 -1.11 -11.08 0.04
C ILE A 223 -0.05 -11.56 1.05
N PHE A 224 1.18 -11.05 0.98
CA PHE A 224 2.21 -11.39 1.96
C PHE A 224 1.88 -10.90 3.37
N LEU A 225 1.33 -9.69 3.51
CA LEU A 225 0.85 -9.19 4.81
C LEU A 225 -0.20 -10.12 5.42
N MET A 226 -1.18 -10.59 4.62
CA MET A 226 -2.20 -11.53 5.09
C MET A 226 -1.57 -12.86 5.53
N LYS A 227 -0.70 -13.45 4.70
CA LYS A 227 -0.03 -14.72 4.97
C LYS A 227 0.80 -14.66 6.25
N ASN A 228 1.59 -13.59 6.41
CA ASN A 228 2.43 -13.38 7.59
C ASN A 228 1.60 -13.20 8.88
N ASN A 229 0.40 -12.63 8.77
CA ASN A 229 -0.53 -12.46 9.89
C ASN A 229 -1.54 -13.62 10.03
N LYS A 230 -1.31 -14.76 9.36
CA LYS A 230 -2.13 -15.98 9.44
C LYS A 230 -3.62 -15.76 9.12
N VAL A 231 -3.90 -14.78 8.26
CA VAL A 231 -5.26 -14.49 7.81
C VAL A 231 -5.62 -15.43 6.66
N THR A 232 -6.60 -16.31 6.88
CA THR A 232 -7.07 -17.26 5.87
C THR A 232 -8.29 -16.75 5.15
N THR A 233 -8.34 -16.88 3.83
CA THR A 233 -9.55 -16.67 3.03
C THR A 233 -10.32 -17.98 2.89
N ARG A 234 -11.61 -17.98 3.23
CA ARG A 234 -12.53 -19.08 2.87
C ARG A 234 -13.30 -18.67 1.62
N SER A 235 -13.35 -19.54 0.62
CA SER A 235 -14.21 -19.33 -0.54
C SER A 235 -15.61 -19.82 -0.20
N ASP A 236 -16.55 -18.91 0.01
CA ASP A 236 -17.95 -19.29 0.30
C ASP A 236 -18.71 -19.74 -0.97
N ASN A 237 -18.14 -19.52 -2.15
CA ASN A 237 -18.72 -19.95 -3.42
C ASN A 237 -17.72 -20.72 -4.28
N SER A 238 -18.15 -21.92 -4.70
CA SER A 238 -17.51 -22.81 -5.69
C SER A 238 -17.29 -22.17 -7.08
N ASN A 239 -17.87 -21.00 -7.35
CA ASN A 239 -17.78 -20.33 -8.65
C ASN A 239 -16.47 -19.53 -8.87
N ILE A 240 -15.72 -19.15 -7.82
CA ILE A 240 -14.40 -18.50 -7.97
C ILE A 240 -13.31 -19.53 -8.32
N VAL A 241 -13.54 -20.80 -7.96
CA VAL A 241 -12.62 -21.92 -8.20
C VAL A 241 -12.53 -22.26 -9.69
N MET A 242 -13.59 -21.96 -10.47
CA MET A 242 -13.68 -22.30 -11.89
C MET A 242 -13.22 -21.18 -12.85
N SER A 243 -13.13 -19.92 -12.40
CA SER A 243 -12.84 -18.78 -13.29
C SER A 243 -11.36 -18.37 -13.38
N ASN A 244 -10.48 -18.94 -12.54
CA ASN A 244 -9.07 -18.55 -12.41
C ASN A 244 -8.07 -19.70 -12.65
N GLN A 245 -8.47 -20.74 -13.38
CA GLN A 245 -7.51 -21.69 -13.95
C GLN A 245 -7.02 -21.12 -15.28
N ILE A 246 -5.70 -21.05 -15.48
CA ILE A 246 -5.15 -20.67 -16.78
C ILE A 246 -5.56 -21.78 -17.76
N ILE A 247 -6.50 -21.48 -18.67
CA ILE A 247 -7.12 -22.40 -19.65
C ILE A 247 -6.08 -23.02 -20.64
N ARG A 248 -4.78 -22.77 -20.46
CA ARG A 248 -3.68 -23.23 -21.32
C ARG A 248 -2.57 -24.01 -20.62
N GLY A 249 -2.72 -24.35 -19.34
CA GLY A 249 -1.81 -25.27 -18.66
C GLY A 249 -2.37 -26.69 -18.64
N HIS A 250 -2.40 -27.38 -19.78
CA HIS A 250 -2.55 -28.83 -19.73
C HIS A 250 -1.28 -29.39 -19.06
N GLU A 251 -1.46 -29.93 -17.85
CA GLU A 251 -0.50 -30.67 -17.01
C GLU A 251 0.80 -29.93 -16.60
N LEU A 252 1.06 -29.88 -15.29
CA LEU A 252 2.38 -29.50 -14.80
C LEU A 252 3.38 -30.63 -15.13
N ILE A 253 4.64 -30.29 -15.41
CA ILE A 253 5.75 -31.27 -15.45
C ILE A 253 5.80 -32.09 -14.13
N ILE A 254 5.41 -31.48 -13.01
CA ILE A 254 5.30 -32.11 -11.69
C ILE A 254 4.19 -33.19 -11.66
N ASP A 255 3.15 -33.06 -12.47
CA ASP A 255 2.06 -34.04 -12.60
C ASP A 255 2.47 -35.23 -13.49
N ILE A 256 3.40 -35.01 -14.44
CA ILE A 256 4.01 -36.06 -15.27
C ILE A 256 4.96 -36.95 -14.45
N GLU A 257 5.72 -36.36 -13.52
CA GLU A 257 6.61 -37.13 -12.63
C GLU A 257 5.85 -38.00 -11.62
N ARG A 258 4.62 -37.62 -11.24
CA ARG A 258 3.77 -38.40 -10.33
C ARG A 258 3.02 -39.54 -10.99
N SER A 259 2.72 -39.44 -12.29
CA SER A 259 2.06 -40.53 -13.03
C SER A 259 3.02 -41.66 -13.40
N GLN A 260 4.33 -41.41 -13.46
CA GLN A 260 5.36 -42.44 -13.66
C GLN A 260 5.77 -43.16 -12.37
N ALA A 261 5.37 -42.64 -11.20
CA ALA A 261 5.64 -43.24 -9.90
C ALA A 261 4.44 -44.05 -9.37
N SER A 262 3.92 -44.96 -10.19
CA SER A 262 3.12 -46.10 -9.69
C SER A 262 3.98 -47.36 -9.85
N PRO A 263 4.34 -48.06 -8.76
CA PRO A 263 5.00 -49.35 -8.88
C PRO A 263 3.98 -50.35 -9.41
N SER A 264 4.33 -51.04 -10.51
CA SER A 264 3.73 -52.31 -10.87
C SER A 264 3.76 -53.26 -9.67
N MET A 265 2.64 -53.98 -9.48
CA MET A 265 2.52 -55.11 -8.55
C MET A 265 3.68 -56.10 -8.66
#